data_AF-A0A8B6D4I2-F1
#
_entry.id   AF-A0A8B6D4I2-F1
#
_cell.length_a   1.000
_cell.length_b   1.000
_cell.length_c   1.000
_cell.angle_alpha   90.00
_cell.angle_beta   90.00
_cell.angle_gamma   90.00
#
_symmetry.space_group_name_H-M   'P 1'
#
loop_
_entity.id
_entity.type
_entity.pdbx_description
1 polymer ?
#
loop_
_entity_poly.entity_id
_entity_poly.type
_entity_poly.pdbx_seq_one_letter_code
_entity_poly.pdbx_strand_id
1 'polypeptide(L)'
;MHEFTDGCAAQYKSRHCFGDISQTSDDFGYQHFTRNFFETSHAKGPQDAAGGIIKRQADCAILRGQTQIRTAKDLYEYANSFLTQPRSHCKRRIFRYAETIHRDNRLSFKPVPSIRSLHQVRAIPDSSKGLINISELSCFCVNCCHHMYDQCSNSIKTGGYTEWEMKREYRADAQENEENEQVSLQDDEEEYYMLKVEKSMETLRIDTTDSWGSLFPAGTPVFVVYITTKRTRLFNIVL
;
A
#
# COMPACT_ATOMS: atom_id res chain seq x y z
N MET A 1 6.10 10.40 -0.86
CA MET A 1 5.32 9.33 -0.22
C MET A 1 6.17 8.64 0.84
N HIS A 2 5.69 8.58 2.08
CA HIS A 2 6.30 7.79 3.14
C HIS A 2 5.35 6.67 3.53
N GLU A 3 5.84 5.44 3.47
CA GLU A 3 5.12 4.26 3.90
C GLU A 3 5.79 3.67 5.13
N PHE A 4 4.97 3.17 6.04
CA PHE A 4 5.39 2.48 7.25
C PHE A 4 4.72 1.11 7.25
N THR A 5 5.52 0.04 7.28
CA THR A 5 5.01 -1.34 7.22
C THR A 5 4.55 -1.81 8.59
N ASP A 6 3.65 -2.80 8.66
CA ASP A 6 3.36 -3.48 9.93
C ASP A 6 4.46 -4.51 10.25
N GLY A 7 5.62 -4.02 10.69
CA GLY A 7 6.73 -4.83 11.18
C GLY A 7 8.02 -4.76 10.36
N CYS A 8 8.90 -5.75 10.54
CA CYS A 8 10.28 -5.69 10.05
C CYS A 8 10.44 -6.09 8.58
N ALA A 9 11.54 -5.65 7.98
CA ALA A 9 11.86 -5.97 6.58
C ALA A 9 11.90 -7.49 6.29
N ALA A 10 12.20 -8.31 7.29
CA ALA A 10 12.22 -9.77 7.16
C ALA A 10 10.85 -10.44 7.36
N GLN A 11 9.83 -9.74 7.88
CA GLN A 11 8.57 -10.33 8.34
C GLN A 11 7.82 -11.08 7.26
N TYR A 12 7.85 -10.58 6.02
CA TYR A 12 7.12 -11.20 4.91
C TYR A 12 7.95 -12.18 4.09
N LYS A 13 9.26 -12.31 4.38
CA LYS A 13 10.23 -13.09 3.58
C LYS A 13 10.11 -12.85 2.06
N SER A 14 9.51 -11.72 1.66
CA SER A 14 9.12 -11.49 0.30
C SER A 14 10.35 -11.09 -0.49
N ARG A 15 10.79 -12.02 -1.33
CA ARG A 15 11.99 -11.91 -2.15
C ARG A 15 11.98 -10.70 -3.10
N HIS A 16 10.78 -10.24 -3.46
CA HIS A 16 10.59 -9.23 -4.51
C HIS A 16 10.24 -7.84 -3.98
N CYS A 17 9.87 -7.69 -2.70
CA CYS A 17 9.40 -6.40 -2.16
C CYS A 17 10.39 -5.23 -2.35
N PHE A 18 11.71 -5.47 -2.24
CA PHE A 18 12.72 -4.43 -2.46
C PHE A 18 12.84 -4.05 -3.94
N GLY A 19 12.62 -5.01 -4.84
CA GLY A 19 12.53 -4.78 -6.27
C GLY A 19 11.31 -3.95 -6.64
N ASP A 20 10.16 -4.27 -6.07
CA ASP A 20 8.93 -3.49 -6.26
C ASP A 20 9.11 -2.04 -5.80
N ILE A 21 9.80 -1.81 -4.67
CA ILE A 21 10.15 -0.46 -4.20
C ILE A 21 11.00 0.28 -5.24
N SER A 22 11.94 -0.40 -5.89
CA SER A 22 12.79 0.21 -6.91
C SER A 22 12.01 0.73 -8.12
N GLN A 23 10.83 0.16 -8.40
CA GLN A 23 9.97 0.54 -9.52
C GLN A 23 8.84 1.47 -9.09
N THR A 24 8.57 1.59 -7.78
CA THR A 24 7.42 2.32 -7.24
C THR A 24 7.40 3.81 -7.64
N SER A 25 8.55 4.45 -7.82
CA SER A 25 8.59 5.83 -8.31
C SER A 25 8.06 5.94 -9.74
N ASP A 26 8.42 5.00 -10.60
CA ASP A 26 8.07 5.00 -12.02
C ASP A 26 6.62 4.50 -12.20
N ASP A 27 6.26 3.40 -11.52
CA ASP A 27 4.93 2.78 -11.56
C ASP A 27 3.81 3.74 -11.10
N PHE A 28 4.09 4.55 -10.07
CA PHE A 28 3.07 5.41 -9.44
C PHE A 28 3.34 6.92 -9.57
N GLY A 29 4.41 7.32 -10.28
CA GLY A 29 4.77 8.72 -10.50
C GLY A 29 5.23 9.47 -9.24
N TYR A 30 5.79 8.77 -8.24
CA TYR A 30 6.29 9.41 -7.03
C TYR A 30 7.69 10.00 -7.25
N GLN A 31 7.83 11.32 -7.04
CA GLN A 31 9.15 11.98 -7.03
C GLN A 31 10.04 11.46 -5.90
N HIS A 32 9.46 11.15 -4.75
CA HIS A 32 10.17 10.60 -3.60
C HIS A 32 9.33 9.52 -2.94
N PHE A 33 9.86 8.30 -2.88
CA PHE A 33 9.23 7.18 -2.17
C PHE A 33 10.17 6.63 -1.11
N THR A 34 9.65 6.40 0.09
CA THR A 34 10.39 5.82 1.22
C THR A 34 9.51 4.82 1.94
N ARG A 35 9.97 3.58 2.07
CA ARG A 35 9.38 2.55 2.92
C ARG A 35 10.20 2.43 4.20
N ASN A 36 9.53 2.46 5.33
CA ASN A 36 10.10 2.31 6.65
C ASN A 36 9.57 1.03 7.28
N PHE A 37 10.45 0.28 7.93
CA PHE A 37 10.14 -0.95 8.65
C PHE A 37 10.27 -0.71 10.14
N PHE A 38 9.35 -1.29 10.92
CA PHE A 38 9.48 -1.33 12.38
C PHE A 38 10.24 -2.58 12.81
N GLU A 39 10.54 -2.69 14.10
CA GLU A 39 11.04 -3.95 14.65
C GLU A 39 9.99 -5.07 14.57
N THR A 40 10.45 -6.31 14.72
CA THR A 40 9.58 -7.49 14.69
C THR A 40 8.51 -7.36 15.78
N SER A 41 7.25 -7.68 15.45
CA SER A 41 6.09 -7.59 16.36
C SER A 41 5.65 -6.17 16.75
N HIS A 42 6.24 -5.13 16.17
CA HIS A 42 5.83 -3.74 16.39
C HIS A 42 4.92 -3.26 15.23
N ALA A 43 4.16 -2.19 15.48
CA ALA A 43 3.23 -1.53 14.54
C ALA A 43 1.92 -2.26 14.20
N LYS A 44 1.57 -3.33 14.93
CA LYS A 44 0.22 -3.91 14.87
C LYS A 44 -0.80 -2.85 15.21
N GLY A 45 -1.67 -2.56 14.27
CA GLY A 45 -2.58 -1.43 14.36
C GLY A 45 -4.04 -1.83 14.22
N PRO A 46 -4.93 -0.82 14.16
CA PRO A 46 -6.35 -1.03 13.91
C PRO A 46 -6.62 -1.84 12.63
N GLN A 47 -5.75 -1.75 11.62
CA GLN A 47 -5.85 -2.53 10.39
C GLN A 47 -5.76 -4.06 10.62
N ASP A 48 -4.87 -4.50 11.50
CA ASP A 48 -4.70 -5.93 11.81
C ASP A 48 -5.88 -6.46 12.61
N ALA A 49 -6.42 -5.64 13.50
CA ALA A 49 -7.65 -5.93 14.22
C ALA A 49 -8.84 -6.03 13.25
N ALA A 50 -8.97 -5.12 12.29
CA ALA A 50 -10.03 -5.14 11.29
C ALA A 50 -9.97 -6.41 10.42
N GLY A 51 -8.77 -6.74 9.90
CA GLY A 51 -8.54 -7.97 9.15
C GLY A 51 -8.80 -9.23 9.96
N GLY A 52 -8.36 -9.25 11.22
CA GLY A 52 -8.59 -10.35 12.16
C GLY A 52 -10.07 -10.57 12.48
N ILE A 53 -10.85 -9.49 12.63
CA ILE A 53 -12.30 -9.58 12.83
C ILE A 53 -12.99 -10.19 11.62
N ILE A 54 -12.67 -9.75 10.41
CA ILE A 54 -13.29 -10.28 9.18
C ILE A 54 -12.99 -11.78 9.06
N LYS A 55 -11.72 -12.17 9.20
CA LYS A 55 -11.28 -13.58 9.15
C LYS A 55 -12.03 -14.42 10.19
N ARG A 56 -12.00 -14.00 11.46
CA ARG A 56 -12.68 -14.71 12.55
C ARG A 56 -14.18 -14.87 12.30
N GLN A 57 -14.86 -13.83 11.81
CA GLN A 57 -16.30 -13.91 11.54
C GLN A 57 -16.61 -14.82 10.35
N ALA A 58 -15.80 -14.78 9.29
CA ALA A 58 -15.92 -15.70 8.16
C ALA A 58 -15.70 -17.15 8.61
N ASP A 59 -14.61 -17.42 9.34
CA ASP A 59 -14.28 -18.74 9.87
C ASP A 59 -15.40 -19.30 10.76
N CYS A 60 -15.94 -18.48 11.66
CA CYS A 60 -17.05 -18.88 12.52
C CYS A 60 -18.31 -19.25 11.70
N ALA A 61 -18.62 -18.50 10.64
CA ALA A 61 -19.78 -18.77 9.81
C ALA A 61 -19.61 -20.06 8.99
N ILE A 62 -18.40 -20.32 8.48
CA ILE A 62 -18.06 -21.58 7.79
C ILE A 62 -18.17 -22.76 8.76
N LEU A 63 -17.55 -22.68 9.94
CA LEU A 63 -17.55 -23.76 10.94
C LEU A 63 -18.95 -24.10 11.45
N ARG A 64 -19.87 -23.13 11.45
CA ARG A 64 -21.28 -23.32 11.83
C ARG A 64 -22.17 -23.79 10.68
N GLY A 65 -21.62 -23.99 9.48
CA GLY A 65 -22.39 -24.37 8.29
C GLY A 65 -23.35 -23.28 7.80
N GLN A 66 -23.12 -22.01 8.17
CA GLN A 66 -24.01 -20.89 7.81
C GLN A 66 -23.72 -20.34 6.42
N THR A 67 -22.49 -20.53 5.93
CA THR A 67 -22.06 -20.08 4.60
C THR A 67 -20.93 -20.96 4.10
N GLN A 68 -20.64 -20.85 2.81
CA GLN A 68 -19.48 -21.45 2.16
C GLN A 68 -18.70 -20.36 1.46
N ILE A 69 -17.47 -20.12 1.91
CA ILE A 69 -16.56 -19.13 1.34
C ILE A 69 -15.39 -19.88 0.72
N ARG A 70 -15.30 -19.88 -0.61
CA ARG A 70 -14.26 -20.56 -1.40
C ARG A 70 -13.47 -19.60 -2.26
N THR A 71 -14.06 -18.46 -2.61
CA THR A 71 -13.44 -17.43 -3.45
C THR A 71 -13.35 -16.09 -2.72
N ALA A 72 -12.52 -15.18 -3.25
CA ALA A 72 -12.47 -13.81 -2.76
C ALA A 72 -13.82 -13.08 -2.93
N LYS A 73 -14.58 -13.43 -3.98
CA LYS A 73 -15.93 -12.92 -4.22
C LYS A 73 -16.89 -13.38 -3.12
N ASP A 74 -16.86 -14.65 -2.74
CA ASP A 74 -17.71 -15.18 -1.67
C ASP A 74 -17.43 -14.48 -0.34
N LEU A 75 -16.15 -14.22 -0.03
CA LEU A 75 -15.77 -13.50 1.18
C LEU A 75 -16.27 -12.05 1.15
N TYR A 76 -16.16 -11.38 0.00
CA TYR A 76 -16.69 -10.04 -0.19
C TYR A 76 -18.22 -10.01 -0.02
N GLU A 77 -18.94 -10.92 -0.66
CA GLU A 77 -20.41 -11.00 -0.57
C GLU A 77 -20.87 -11.29 0.86
N TYR A 78 -20.19 -12.20 1.56
CA TYR A 78 -20.42 -12.46 2.99
C TYR A 78 -20.19 -11.20 3.83
N ALA A 79 -19.04 -10.54 3.65
CA ALA A 79 -18.69 -9.36 4.43
C ALA A 79 -19.68 -8.22 4.16
N ASN A 80 -20.07 -8.00 2.91
CA ASN A 80 -21.02 -6.96 2.53
C ASN A 80 -22.43 -7.22 3.09
N SER A 81 -22.85 -8.49 3.16
CA SER A 81 -24.16 -8.87 3.66
C SER A 81 -24.25 -8.82 5.19
N PHE A 82 -23.18 -9.17 5.91
CA PHE A 82 -23.25 -9.41 7.36
C PHE A 82 -22.35 -8.51 8.21
N LEU A 83 -21.35 -7.85 7.61
CA LEU A 83 -20.31 -7.11 8.35
C LEU A 83 -20.28 -5.61 8.02
N THR A 84 -21.09 -5.10 7.10
CA THR A 84 -21.09 -3.66 6.72
C THR A 84 -21.43 -2.74 7.90
N GLN A 85 -22.35 -3.17 8.77
CA GLN A 85 -22.68 -2.45 10.00
C GLN A 85 -21.71 -2.82 11.14
N PRO A 86 -20.95 -1.86 11.69
CA PRO A 86 -20.07 -2.13 12.82
C PRO A 86 -20.87 -2.36 14.11
N ARG A 87 -20.36 -3.20 15.01
CA ARG A 87 -20.95 -3.45 16.34
C ARG A 87 -20.34 -2.59 17.46
N SER A 88 -19.44 -1.66 17.12
CA SER A 88 -18.60 -0.89 18.04
C SER A 88 -18.43 0.55 17.55
N HIS A 89 -17.49 1.32 18.12
CA HIS A 89 -17.20 2.73 17.80
C HIS A 89 -16.82 3.02 16.33
N CYS A 90 -16.59 2.01 15.50
CA CYS A 90 -16.50 2.23 14.06
C CYS A 90 -17.86 2.68 13.53
N LYS A 91 -17.91 3.82 12.83
CA LYS A 91 -19.17 4.33 12.27
C LYS A 91 -19.59 3.61 10.98
N ARG A 92 -18.63 3.03 10.25
CA ARG A 92 -18.85 2.39 8.95
C ARG A 92 -17.78 1.36 8.61
N ARG A 93 -18.14 0.33 7.84
CA ARG A 93 -17.23 -0.55 7.11
C ARG A 93 -17.61 -0.56 5.64
N ILE A 94 -16.61 -0.46 4.77
CA ILE A 94 -16.78 -0.56 3.32
C ILE A 94 -15.94 -1.73 2.84
N PHE A 95 -16.55 -2.63 2.09
CA PHE A 95 -15.85 -3.72 1.42
C PHE A 95 -15.78 -3.40 -0.07
N ARG A 96 -14.66 -3.73 -0.70
CA ARG A 96 -14.47 -3.60 -2.15
C ARG A 96 -13.97 -4.92 -2.70
N TYR A 97 -14.43 -5.25 -3.90
CA TYR A 97 -13.98 -6.41 -4.66
C TYR A 97 -13.42 -5.92 -5.98
N ALA A 98 -12.20 -6.36 -6.30
CA ALA A 98 -11.60 -6.15 -7.62
C ALA A 98 -11.83 -7.43 -8.43
N GLU A 99 -12.56 -7.33 -9.53
CA GLU A 99 -12.87 -8.49 -10.38
C GLU A 99 -11.63 -9.05 -11.05
N THR A 100 -10.73 -8.16 -11.47
CA THR A 100 -9.45 -8.49 -12.09
C THR A 100 -8.35 -7.69 -11.39
N ILE A 101 -7.24 -8.35 -11.12
CA ILE A 101 -6.02 -7.72 -10.64
C ILE A 101 -4.95 -8.07 -11.67
N HIS A 102 -4.48 -7.08 -12.41
CA HIS A 102 -3.34 -7.25 -13.31
C HIS A 102 -2.12 -7.59 -12.47
N ARG A 103 -1.57 -8.79 -12.68
CA ARG A 103 -0.37 -9.29 -12.00
C ARG A 103 0.84 -9.31 -12.91
N ASP A 104 0.75 -8.61 -14.04
CA ASP A 104 1.76 -8.62 -15.12
C ASP A 104 3.04 -7.86 -14.78
N ASN A 105 3.30 -7.57 -13.50
CA ASN A 105 4.61 -7.11 -13.08
C ASN A 105 5.60 -8.29 -13.12
N ARG A 106 6.12 -8.52 -14.32
CA ARG A 106 6.97 -9.67 -14.72
C ARG A 106 8.39 -9.60 -14.15
N LEU A 107 8.79 -8.51 -13.50
CA LEU A 107 10.15 -8.34 -13.01
C LEU A 107 10.38 -9.17 -11.75
N SER A 108 11.13 -10.25 -11.91
CA SER A 108 11.65 -11.02 -10.78
C SER A 108 13.01 -10.48 -10.36
N PHE A 109 13.17 -10.29 -9.06
CA PHE A 109 14.41 -9.81 -8.46
C PHE A 109 15.01 -10.85 -7.53
N LYS A 110 16.34 -10.89 -7.47
CA LYS A 110 17.07 -11.67 -6.48
C LYS A 110 16.87 -11.06 -5.08
N PRO A 111 16.87 -11.90 -4.03
CA PRO A 111 16.73 -11.41 -2.66
C PRO A 111 17.89 -10.48 -2.29
N VAL A 112 17.57 -9.42 -1.53
CA VAL A 112 18.58 -8.59 -0.86
C VAL A 112 19.08 -9.38 0.37
N PRO A 113 20.40 -9.53 0.57
CA PRO A 113 20.94 -10.17 1.75
C PRO A 113 20.80 -9.27 2.98
N SER A 114 20.87 -9.86 4.18
CA SER A 114 20.98 -9.14 5.46
C SER A 114 19.87 -8.10 5.75
N ILE A 115 18.66 -8.28 5.20
CA ILE A 115 17.55 -7.33 5.35
C ILE A 115 17.06 -7.11 6.79
N ARG A 116 17.48 -7.94 7.76
CA ARG A 116 17.04 -7.82 9.17
C ARG A 116 17.52 -6.53 9.83
N SER A 117 18.65 -5.96 9.40
CA SER A 117 19.17 -4.71 9.93
C SER A 117 18.58 -3.48 9.25
N LEU A 118 17.85 -3.64 8.14
CA LEU A 118 17.36 -2.53 7.35
C LEU A 118 16.01 -2.05 7.87
N HIS A 119 15.94 -0.76 8.23
CA HIS A 119 14.70 -0.12 8.67
C HIS A 119 14.18 0.93 7.70
N GLN A 120 14.98 1.35 6.71
CA GLN A 120 14.53 2.29 5.68
C GLN A 120 15.05 1.92 4.30
N VAL A 121 14.16 2.00 3.32
CA VAL A 121 14.47 1.82 1.89
C VAL A 121 13.83 2.94 1.11
N ARG A 122 14.59 3.52 0.17
CA ARG A 122 14.14 4.61 -0.69
C ARG A 122 14.28 4.21 -2.14
N ALA A 123 13.26 4.51 -2.93
CA ALA A 123 13.35 4.39 -4.37
C ALA A 123 14.23 5.52 -4.92
N ILE A 124 15.04 5.22 -5.94
CA ILE A 124 15.76 6.23 -6.70
C ILE A 124 14.97 6.47 -7.99
N PRO A 125 14.39 7.67 -8.21
CA PRO A 125 13.64 7.96 -9.43
C PRO A 125 14.47 7.79 -10.70
N ASP A 126 13.82 7.44 -11.81
CA ASP A 126 14.43 7.29 -13.14
C ASP A 126 15.58 6.28 -13.20
N SER A 127 15.65 5.38 -12.21
CA SER A 127 16.69 4.37 -12.16
C SER A 127 16.35 3.20 -13.08
N SER A 128 16.77 3.28 -14.34
CA SER A 128 16.72 2.18 -15.34
C SER A 128 17.33 0.84 -14.86
N LYS A 129 18.11 0.85 -13.76
CA LYS A 129 18.80 -0.31 -13.17
C LYS A 129 18.14 -0.88 -11.91
N GLY A 130 16.99 -0.35 -11.48
CA GLY A 130 16.35 -0.78 -10.22
C GLY A 130 17.22 -0.50 -8.98
N LEU A 131 17.76 0.70 -8.86
CA LEU A 131 18.55 1.13 -7.72
C LEU A 131 17.64 1.56 -6.56
N ILE A 132 18.05 1.21 -5.35
CA ILE A 132 17.43 1.67 -4.11
C ILE A 132 18.50 2.19 -3.15
N ASN A 133 18.11 3.09 -2.26
CA ASN A 133 18.93 3.48 -1.12
C ASN A 133 18.46 2.73 0.12
N ILE A 134 19.37 2.06 0.83
CA ILE A 134 19.09 1.31 2.06
C ILE A 134 19.79 1.94 3.27
N SER A 135 19.19 1.82 4.45
CA SER A 135 19.75 2.32 5.70
C SER A 135 19.38 1.42 6.88
N GLU A 136 20.27 1.37 7.88
CA GLU A 136 20.07 0.55 9.08
C GLU A 136 18.98 1.13 9.97
N LEU A 137 18.88 2.46 10.11
CA LEU A 137 17.80 3.11 10.86
C LEU A 137 17.11 4.19 10.03
N SER A 138 15.80 4.32 10.23
CA SER A 138 15.03 5.42 9.63
C SER A 138 15.41 6.76 10.28
N CYS A 139 15.53 7.80 9.46
CA CYS A 139 15.75 9.16 9.92
C CYS A 139 14.68 10.12 9.37
N PHE A 140 14.21 11.00 10.23
CA PHE A 140 13.27 12.08 9.93
C PHE A 140 13.76 13.42 10.50
N CYS A 141 15.09 13.64 10.49
CA CYS A 141 15.63 14.97 10.74
C CYS A 141 15.18 15.95 9.65
N VAL A 142 15.31 17.25 9.90
CA VAL A 142 14.91 18.32 8.97
C VAL A 142 15.43 18.05 7.55
N ASN A 143 16.71 17.69 7.42
CA ASN A 143 17.31 17.41 6.10
C ASN A 143 16.69 16.19 5.41
N CYS A 144 16.44 15.10 6.14
CA CYS A 144 15.78 13.91 5.57
C CYS A 144 14.32 14.20 5.16
N CYS A 145 13.59 15.01 5.94
CA CYS A 145 12.23 15.42 5.61
C CYS A 145 12.16 16.31 4.35
N HIS A 146 13.24 17.04 4.06
CA HIS A 146 13.41 17.83 2.83
C HIS A 146 14.18 17.10 1.73
N HIS A 147 14.37 15.78 1.86
CA HIS A 147 15.05 14.94 0.88
C HIS A 147 16.54 15.27 0.63
N MET A 148 17.17 16.00 1.56
CA MET A 148 18.61 16.31 1.58
C MET A 148 19.38 15.27 2.39
N TYR A 149 19.35 14.02 1.92
CA TYR A 149 19.83 12.86 2.67
C TYR A 149 21.35 12.84 2.91
N ASP A 150 22.13 13.38 1.99
CA ASP A 150 23.59 13.50 2.12
C ASP A 150 24.00 14.46 3.25
N GLN A 151 23.06 15.32 3.67
CA GLN A 151 23.22 16.25 4.77
C GLN A 151 22.53 15.75 6.05
N CYS A 152 22.19 14.46 6.14
CA CYS A 152 21.54 13.89 7.31
C CYS A 152 22.39 14.11 8.58
N SER A 153 21.86 14.86 9.55
CA SER A 153 22.53 15.15 10.82
C SER A 153 22.75 13.90 11.69
N ASN A 154 22.07 12.81 11.37
CA ASN A 154 22.11 11.55 12.10
C ASN A 154 22.76 10.42 11.29
N SER A 155 23.46 10.71 10.18
CA SER A 155 24.05 9.70 9.29
C SER A 155 24.90 8.68 10.02
N ILE A 156 25.71 9.11 10.99
CA ILE A 156 26.53 8.23 11.84
C ILE A 156 25.67 7.25 12.65
N LYS A 157 24.51 7.69 13.16
CA LYS A 157 23.61 6.85 13.96
C LYS A 157 22.80 5.90 13.09
N THR A 158 22.47 6.30 11.85
CA THR A 158 21.61 5.53 10.96
C THR A 158 22.37 4.55 10.07
N GLY A 159 23.71 4.54 10.15
CA GLY A 159 24.58 3.79 9.24
C GLY A 159 24.74 4.44 7.86
N GLY A 160 24.25 5.68 7.69
CA GLY A 160 24.20 6.38 6.41
C GLY A 160 23.20 5.74 5.44
N TYR A 161 23.25 6.21 4.19
CA TYR A 161 22.52 5.60 3.08
C TYR A 161 23.52 4.97 2.13
N THR A 162 23.22 3.74 1.74
CA THR A 162 24.02 3.00 0.76
C THR A 162 23.15 2.67 -0.43
N GLU A 163 23.65 2.94 -1.63
CA GLU A 163 22.98 2.53 -2.86
C GLU A 163 23.12 1.02 -3.06
N TRP A 164 22.03 0.40 -3.48
CA TRP A 164 21.96 -1.03 -3.75
C TRP A 164 21.27 -1.27 -5.10
N GLU A 165 21.94 -2.00 -5.97
CA GLU A 165 21.41 -2.39 -7.28
C GLU A 165 20.64 -3.71 -7.20
N MET A 166 19.35 -3.65 -7.53
CA MET A 166 18.49 -4.83 -7.54
C MET A 166 18.84 -5.72 -8.73
N LYS A 167 19.37 -6.91 -8.45
CA LYS A 167 19.69 -7.89 -9.50
C LYS A 167 18.41 -8.55 -10.01
N ARG A 168 18.17 -8.46 -11.32
CA ARG A 168 17.10 -9.23 -11.96
C ARG A 168 17.38 -10.73 -11.91
N GLU A 169 16.31 -11.49 -11.79
CA GLU A 169 16.28 -12.92 -11.92
C GLU A 169 15.55 -13.26 -13.23
N TYR A 170 16.27 -13.90 -14.15
CA TYR A 170 15.67 -14.38 -15.39
C TYR A 170 14.92 -15.68 -15.10
N ARG A 171 13.64 -15.73 -15.47
CA ARG A 171 12.88 -16.98 -15.49
C ARG A 171 13.07 -17.63 -16.86
N ALA A 172 13.56 -18.87 -16.90
CA ALA A 172 13.77 -19.61 -18.14
C ALA A 172 12.44 -19.85 -18.90
N ASP A 173 11.31 -19.91 -18.18
CA ASP A 173 9.98 -20.16 -18.75
C ASP A 173 9.42 -18.98 -19.56
N ALA A 174 10.13 -17.85 -19.65
CA ALA A 174 9.71 -16.66 -20.38
C ALA A 174 10.15 -16.66 -21.86
N GLN A 175 10.90 -17.69 -22.33
CA GLN A 175 11.45 -17.73 -23.69
C GLN A 175 10.46 -18.11 -24.80
N GLU A 176 9.25 -18.58 -24.51
CA GLU A 176 8.33 -19.05 -25.58
C GLU A 176 7.48 -17.95 -26.26
N ASN A 177 7.49 -16.69 -25.80
CA ASN A 177 6.61 -15.64 -26.35
C ASN A 177 7.32 -14.37 -26.86
N GLU A 178 8.65 -14.30 -26.88
CA GLU A 178 9.35 -13.05 -27.28
C GLU A 178 9.40 -12.78 -28.80
N GLU A 179 8.98 -13.71 -29.67
CA GLU A 179 9.10 -13.52 -31.13
C GLU A 179 7.87 -12.93 -31.85
N ASN A 180 6.77 -12.57 -31.17
CA ASN A 180 5.59 -12.08 -31.91
C ASN A 180 4.69 -11.07 -31.20
N GLU A 181 5.25 -10.15 -30.42
CA GLU A 181 4.45 -9.05 -29.86
C GLU A 181 5.10 -7.69 -30.13
N GLN A 182 4.76 -7.10 -31.29
CA GLN A 182 4.63 -5.65 -31.38
C GLN A 182 3.53 -5.24 -30.39
N VAL A 183 3.90 -5.06 -29.12
CA VAL A 183 3.00 -4.47 -28.13
C VAL A 183 2.85 -3.00 -28.49
N SER A 184 1.76 -2.67 -29.18
CA SER A 184 1.22 -1.33 -29.09
C SER A 184 0.99 -1.04 -27.61
N LEU A 185 1.64 -0.01 -27.07
CA LEU A 185 1.30 0.57 -25.77
C LEU A 185 -0.14 1.09 -25.85
N GLN A 186 -1.10 0.20 -25.64
CA GLN A 186 -2.46 0.57 -25.27
C GLN A 186 -2.44 0.71 -23.76
N ASP A 187 -2.54 1.96 -23.34
CA ASP A 187 -2.58 2.42 -21.96
C ASP A 187 -3.90 1.93 -21.34
N ASP A 188 -3.95 0.65 -20.99
CA ASP A 188 -5.12 0.06 -20.35
C ASP A 188 -5.27 0.63 -18.92
N GLU A 189 -6.53 0.88 -18.59
CA GLU A 189 -6.94 1.80 -17.55
C GLU A 189 -6.91 1.15 -16.17
N GLU A 190 -5.76 1.25 -15.50
CA GLU A 190 -5.61 0.76 -14.13
C GLU A 190 -6.48 1.56 -13.14
N GLU A 191 -7.45 0.93 -12.46
CA GLU A 191 -8.10 1.52 -11.29
C GLU A 191 -7.30 1.21 -10.00
N TYR A 192 -6.26 2.01 -9.72
CA TYR A 192 -5.71 2.07 -8.36
C TYR A 192 -6.54 3.02 -7.50
N TYR A 193 -6.87 2.61 -6.27
CA TYR A 193 -7.55 3.46 -5.31
C TYR A 193 -6.52 4.13 -4.40
N MET A 194 -6.19 5.39 -4.69
CA MET A 194 -5.37 6.21 -3.81
C MET A 194 -6.24 7.20 -3.05
N LEU A 195 -6.13 7.19 -1.72
CA LEU A 195 -6.74 8.22 -0.87
C LEU A 195 -5.84 9.45 -0.91
N LYS A 196 -6.16 10.41 -1.76
CA LYS A 196 -5.47 11.71 -1.76
C LYS A 196 -6.21 12.64 -0.79
N VAL A 197 -5.62 12.85 0.37
CA VAL A 197 -6.08 13.86 1.33
C VAL A 197 -5.52 15.20 0.87
N GLU A 198 -6.30 15.97 0.09
CA GLU A 198 -5.84 17.27 -0.43
C GLU A 198 -6.06 18.43 0.55
N LYS A 199 -6.95 18.26 1.55
CA LYS A 199 -7.34 19.34 2.46
C LYS A 199 -7.06 19.00 3.92
N SER A 200 -6.74 20.05 4.69
CA SER A 200 -6.75 20.03 6.15
C SER A 200 -8.16 19.75 6.68
N MET A 201 -8.27 19.19 7.89
CA MET A 201 -9.53 18.91 8.58
C MET A 201 -10.48 20.13 8.54
N GLU A 202 -11.69 19.94 7.99
CA GLU A 202 -12.73 20.97 7.90
C GLU A 202 -13.89 20.63 8.85
N THR A 203 -14.56 21.63 9.42
CA THR A 203 -15.79 21.41 10.19
C THR A 203 -16.99 21.63 9.29
N LEU A 204 -17.88 20.62 9.19
CA LEU A 204 -19.09 20.72 8.38
C LEU A 204 -20.00 21.85 8.87
N ARG A 205 -20.43 22.72 7.96
CA ARG A 205 -21.35 23.83 8.28
C ARG A 205 -22.82 23.42 8.21
N ILE A 206 -23.10 22.36 7.46
CA ILE A 206 -24.43 21.82 7.23
C ILE A 206 -24.38 20.31 7.33
N ASP A 207 -25.51 19.70 7.60
CA ASP A 207 -25.68 18.26 7.52
C ASP A 207 -25.33 17.81 6.09
N THR A 208 -24.36 16.92 5.96
CA THR A 208 -23.83 16.49 4.68
C THR A 208 -23.92 14.98 4.58
N THR A 209 -24.46 14.49 3.48
CA THR A 209 -24.45 13.07 3.14
C THR A 209 -23.30 12.80 2.18
N ASP A 210 -22.42 11.87 2.51
CA ASP A 210 -21.33 11.50 1.59
C ASP A 210 -21.86 10.71 0.38
N SER A 211 -21.00 10.47 -0.62
CA SER A 211 -21.36 9.70 -1.82
C SER A 211 -21.78 8.24 -1.54
N TRP A 212 -21.73 7.81 -0.27
CA TRP A 212 -22.04 6.48 0.21
C TRP A 212 -23.24 6.47 1.18
N GLY A 213 -24.00 7.57 1.25
CA GLY A 213 -25.25 7.65 2.00
C GLY A 213 -25.09 7.85 3.51
N SER A 214 -23.87 8.10 4.00
CA SER A 214 -23.65 8.36 5.43
C SER A 214 -23.92 9.83 5.74
N LEU A 215 -24.83 10.08 6.69
CA LEU A 215 -25.17 11.43 7.15
C LEU A 215 -24.18 11.90 8.23
N PHE A 216 -23.60 13.07 8.03
CA PHE A 216 -22.72 13.74 8.97
C PHE A 216 -23.35 15.06 9.39
N PRO A 217 -23.66 15.25 10.69
CA PRO A 217 -24.30 16.48 11.16
C PRO A 217 -23.35 17.67 11.09
N ALA A 218 -23.93 18.87 10.98
CA ALA A 218 -23.21 20.13 11.13
C ALA A 218 -22.43 20.16 12.45
N GLY A 219 -21.21 20.71 12.42
CA GLY A 219 -20.27 20.72 13.54
C GLY A 219 -19.32 19.51 13.59
N THR A 220 -19.50 18.50 12.73
CA THR A 220 -18.56 17.36 12.67
C THR A 220 -17.23 17.78 12.03
N PRO A 221 -16.07 17.57 12.69
CA PRO A 221 -14.75 17.73 12.07
C PRO A 221 -14.48 16.53 11.16
N VAL A 222 -14.10 16.80 9.90
CA VAL A 222 -14.00 15.77 8.86
C VAL A 222 -12.77 15.98 7.98
N PHE A 223 -12.24 14.89 7.45
CA PHE A 223 -11.32 14.96 6.31
C PHE A 223 -12.11 14.79 5.03
N VAL A 224 -12.02 15.77 4.14
CA VAL A 224 -12.50 15.62 2.76
C VAL A 224 -11.40 14.92 1.98
N VAL A 225 -11.62 13.63 1.72
CA VAL A 225 -10.68 12.81 0.97
C VAL A 225 -11.25 12.53 -0.40
N TYR A 226 -10.44 12.76 -1.42
CA TYR A 226 -10.74 12.32 -2.76
C TYR A 226 -10.09 10.96 -2.97
N ILE A 227 -10.91 9.95 -3.26
CA ILE A 227 -10.37 8.73 -3.87
C ILE A 227 -10.17 9.05 -5.34
N THR A 228 -8.91 9.07 -5.77
CA THR A 228 -8.57 9.17 -7.19
C THR A 228 -8.37 7.76 -7.73
N THR A 229 -9.13 7.44 -8.77
CA THR A 229 -8.83 6.35 -9.72
C THR A 229 -8.27 6.96 -11.00
N LYS A 230 -7.41 6.26 -11.75
CA LYS A 230 -6.83 6.72 -13.04
C LYS A 230 -7.93 7.21 -14.01
N ARG A 231 -9.16 6.67 -13.90
CA ARG A 231 -10.39 7.28 -14.41
C ARG A 231 -11.01 8.23 -13.39
N THR A 232 -11.06 9.50 -13.72
CA THR A 232 -11.55 10.65 -12.95
C THR A 232 -12.96 10.45 -12.36
N ARG A 233 -13.09 9.77 -11.22
CA ARG A 233 -14.27 9.85 -10.37
C ARG A 233 -13.83 10.30 -8.98
N LEU A 234 -13.96 11.60 -8.75
CA LEU A 234 -13.80 12.18 -7.42
C LEU A 234 -14.99 11.73 -6.58
N PHE A 235 -14.76 10.79 -5.67
CA PHE A 235 -15.72 10.48 -4.63
C PHE A 235 -15.40 11.32 -3.40
N ASN A 236 -16.37 12.13 -2.95
CA ASN A 236 -16.24 12.83 -1.69
C ASN A 236 -16.49 11.84 -0.57
N ILE A 237 -15.43 11.51 0.17
CA ILE A 237 -15.54 10.76 1.41
C ILE A 237 -15.30 11.71 2.57
N VAL A 238 -16.27 11.72 3.47
CA VAL A 238 -16.20 12.40 4.75
C VAL A 238 -15.74 11.34 5.77
N LEU A 239 -14.51 11.49 6.28
CA LEU A 239 -13.94 10.61 7.33
C LEU A 239 -13.99 11.30 8.69
#